data_AF-A0A969DFW0-F1
#
_entry.id   AF-A0A969DFW0-F1
#
_cell.length_a   1.000
_cell.length_b   1.000
_cell.length_c   1.000
_cell.angle_alpha   90.00
_cell.angle_beta   90.00
_cell.angle_gamma   90.00
#
_symmetry.space_group_name_H-M   'P 1'
#
loop_
_entity.id
_entity.type
_entity.pdbx_description
1 polymer ?
#
loop_
_entity_poly.entity_id
_entity_poly.type
_entity_poly.pdbx_seq_one_letter_code
_entity_poly.pdbx_strand_id
1 'polypeptide(L)'
;MKEVLELIEQKKQEFAKLPFFEYLGDESIDPRQRLVWVPYISPLVMTFGELNKYILRKELINLDIELPNNKVQSLINQHTYEDDHHWIWFLEDLEKMGFNPFVRFTDVLKFLWSKETQAARYVAYELVISAFNKDPMLKLAALESVEATGNVGFSIFAKVGQELQEITHQKYRYFSKSHLDVEMGHIYGEKNNVEQFLYLQTILLTPDQRTQAFELVEKIFDSFTELLNQMMIYVSHKSIDQPFINQSFYQNQLAIK
;
A
#
# COMPACT_ATOMS: atom_id res chain seq x y z
N MET A 1 6.42 10.28 20.21
CA MET A 1 5.84 9.38 19.20
C MET A 1 4.46 8.90 19.60
N LYS A 2 4.18 8.67 20.90
CA LYS A 2 2.83 8.30 21.39
C LYS A 2 1.67 9.09 20.75
N GLU A 3 1.70 10.42 20.80
CA GLU A 3 0.64 11.26 20.20
C GLU A 3 0.50 11.07 18.68
N VAL A 4 1.59 10.74 17.98
CA VAL A 4 1.58 10.47 16.52
C VAL A 4 0.90 9.13 16.26
N LEU A 5 1.20 8.10 17.07
CA LEU A 5 0.54 6.79 16.98
C LEU A 5 -0.96 6.89 17.29
N GLU A 6 -1.35 7.71 18.27
CA GLU A 6 -2.76 7.99 18.57
C GLU A 6 -3.48 8.65 17.38
N LEU A 7 -2.82 9.60 16.70
CA LEU A 7 -3.36 10.21 15.46
C LEU A 7 -3.48 9.17 14.34
N ILE A 8 -2.47 8.32 14.14
CA ILE A 8 -2.51 7.25 13.14
C ILE A 8 -3.69 6.32 13.39
N GLU A 9 -3.93 5.91 14.63
CA GLU A 9 -5.05 5.05 14.99
C GLU A 9 -6.40 5.73 14.73
N GLN A 10 -6.53 7.03 15.08
CA GLN A 10 -7.73 7.79 14.76
C GLN A 10 -7.97 7.82 13.24
N LYS A 11 -6.94 8.16 12.45
CA LYS A 11 -7.04 8.28 11.00
C LYS A 11 -7.32 6.94 10.33
N LYS A 12 -6.76 5.86 10.86
CA LYS A 12 -7.06 4.48 10.46
C LYS A 12 -8.55 4.15 10.62
N GLN A 13 -9.16 4.54 11.73
CA GLN A 13 -10.60 4.32 11.97
C GLN A 13 -11.50 5.16 11.06
N GLU A 14 -11.07 6.37 10.69
CA GLU A 14 -11.76 7.20 9.69
C GLU A 14 -11.63 6.57 8.30
N PHE A 15 -10.42 6.18 7.91
CA PHE A 15 -10.09 5.55 6.64
C PHE A 15 -10.85 4.23 6.41
N ALA A 16 -11.03 3.42 7.45
CA ALA A 16 -11.77 2.16 7.39
C ALA A 16 -13.25 2.29 7.00
N LYS A 17 -13.81 3.50 7.01
CA LYS A 17 -15.21 3.77 6.64
C LYS A 17 -15.39 4.15 5.17
N LEU A 18 -14.31 4.13 4.38
CA LEU A 18 -14.41 4.51 2.97
C LEU A 18 -15.24 3.49 2.17
N PRO A 19 -16.08 3.93 1.22
CA PRO A 19 -16.99 3.06 0.45
C PRO A 19 -16.29 1.91 -0.30
N PHE A 20 -15.01 2.09 -0.64
CA PHE A 20 -14.23 1.06 -1.30
C PHE A 20 -14.13 -0.23 -0.47
N PHE A 21 -14.03 -0.11 0.87
CA PHE A 21 -13.99 -1.28 1.74
C PHE A 21 -15.34 -2.00 1.83
N GLU A 22 -16.45 -1.25 1.79
CA GLU A 22 -17.80 -1.83 1.69
C GLU A 22 -17.96 -2.61 0.38
N TYR A 23 -17.52 -2.04 -0.74
CA TYR A 23 -17.53 -2.71 -2.04
C TYR A 23 -16.75 -4.04 -2.03
N LEU A 24 -15.58 -4.08 -1.39
CA LEU A 24 -14.78 -5.30 -1.27
C LEU A 24 -15.41 -6.34 -0.34
N GLY A 25 -16.15 -5.88 0.68
CA GLY A 25 -16.85 -6.75 1.63
C GLY A 25 -18.17 -7.32 1.11
N ASP A 26 -18.69 -6.81 -0.01
CA ASP A 26 -19.98 -7.23 -0.57
C ASP A 26 -19.87 -8.61 -1.27
N GLU A 27 -20.25 -9.66 -0.53
CA GLU A 27 -20.26 -11.06 -1.00
C GLU A 27 -21.27 -11.32 -2.13
N SER A 28 -22.20 -10.38 -2.41
CA SER A 28 -23.09 -10.50 -3.57
C SER A 28 -22.38 -10.25 -4.91
N ILE A 29 -21.18 -9.67 -4.87
CA ILE A 29 -20.34 -9.39 -6.03
C ILE A 29 -19.30 -10.51 -6.18
N ASP A 30 -19.13 -11.03 -7.40
CA ASP A 30 -18.10 -12.02 -7.70
C ASP A 30 -16.71 -11.54 -7.22
N PRO A 31 -15.94 -12.36 -6.47
CA PRO A 31 -14.65 -11.94 -5.90
C PRO A 31 -13.66 -11.48 -6.97
N ARG A 32 -13.73 -12.03 -8.19
CA ARG A 32 -12.88 -11.59 -9.32
C ARG A 32 -13.24 -10.17 -9.77
N GLN A 33 -14.52 -9.82 -9.75
CA GLN A 33 -14.97 -8.46 -10.04
C GLN A 33 -14.54 -7.49 -8.94
N ARG A 34 -14.64 -7.90 -7.66
CA ARG A 34 -14.13 -7.09 -6.53
C ARG A 34 -12.62 -6.83 -6.61
N LEU A 35 -11.85 -7.64 -7.34
CA LEU A 35 -10.41 -7.49 -7.56
C LEU A 35 -10.05 -6.91 -8.95
N VAL A 36 -11.00 -6.36 -9.71
CA VAL A 36 -10.70 -5.77 -11.05
C VAL A 36 -9.75 -4.56 -10.99
N TRP A 37 -9.61 -3.94 -9.81
CA TRP A 37 -8.71 -2.82 -9.56
C TRP A 37 -7.25 -3.24 -9.37
N VAL A 38 -6.91 -4.53 -9.22
CA VAL A 38 -5.53 -4.93 -8.88
C VAL A 38 -4.50 -4.39 -9.88
N PRO A 39 -4.72 -4.41 -11.21
CA PRO A 39 -3.79 -3.78 -12.15
C PRO A 39 -3.61 -2.27 -11.95
N TYR A 40 -4.64 -1.57 -11.46
CA TYR A 40 -4.64 -0.12 -11.26
C TYR A 40 -3.58 0.32 -10.24
N ILE A 41 -3.37 -0.46 -9.18
CA ILE A 41 -2.40 -0.14 -8.11
C ILE A 41 -0.96 -0.55 -8.45
N SER A 42 -0.71 -1.13 -9.61
CA SER A 42 0.63 -1.61 -9.99
C SER A 42 1.72 -0.54 -9.79
N PRO A 43 1.55 0.74 -10.19
CA PRO A 43 2.59 1.73 -9.95
C PRO A 43 2.92 1.93 -8.47
N LEU A 44 1.92 1.84 -7.59
CA LEU A 44 2.12 1.96 -6.15
C LEU A 44 2.91 0.77 -5.59
N VAL A 45 2.46 -0.46 -5.86
CA VAL A 45 3.11 -1.67 -5.33
C VAL A 45 4.55 -1.80 -5.79
N MET A 46 4.80 -1.56 -7.09
CA MET A 46 6.16 -1.63 -7.63
C MET A 46 7.06 -0.55 -7.02
N THR A 47 6.55 0.67 -6.83
CA THR A 47 7.33 1.75 -6.19
C THR A 47 7.53 1.49 -4.71
N PHE A 48 6.61 0.83 -4.02
CA PHE A 48 6.74 0.54 -2.59
C PHE A 48 7.94 -0.37 -2.30
N GLY A 49 8.24 -1.32 -3.20
CA GLY A 49 9.49 -2.09 -3.13
C GLY A 49 10.75 -1.22 -3.24
N GLU A 50 10.74 -0.24 -4.15
CA GLU A 50 11.85 0.72 -4.29
C GLU A 50 11.95 1.70 -3.12
N LEU A 51 10.82 2.16 -2.58
CA LEU A 51 10.73 3.01 -1.39
C LEU A 51 11.44 2.33 -0.21
N ASN A 52 11.09 1.07 0.05
CA ASN A 52 11.69 0.28 1.11
C ASN A 52 13.20 0.14 0.91
N LYS A 53 13.62 -0.30 -0.29
CA LYS A 53 15.01 -0.63 -0.58
C LYS A 53 15.95 0.57 -0.67
N TYR A 54 15.51 1.69 -1.27
CA TYR A 54 16.39 2.79 -1.65
C TYR A 54 16.15 4.09 -0.88
N ILE A 55 14.99 4.26 -0.25
CA ILE A 55 14.61 5.53 0.41
C ILE A 55 14.54 5.37 1.93
N LEU A 56 13.81 4.36 2.41
CA LEU A 56 13.62 4.11 3.83
C LEU A 56 14.87 3.49 4.46
N ARG A 57 15.39 2.42 3.84
CA ARG A 57 16.58 1.70 4.32
C ARG A 57 17.82 2.59 4.33
N LYS A 58 18.57 2.53 5.42
CA LYS A 58 19.88 3.17 5.54
C LYS A 58 20.78 2.30 6.40
N GLU A 59 21.79 1.69 5.78
CA GLU A 59 22.76 0.85 6.49
C GLU A 59 23.50 1.64 7.58
N LEU A 60 23.50 1.09 8.79
CA LEU A 60 24.14 1.68 9.97
C LEU A 60 25.52 1.06 10.16
N ILE A 61 26.48 1.43 9.31
CA ILE A 61 27.85 0.91 9.40
C ILE A 61 28.61 1.71 10.47
N ASN A 62 29.12 1.01 11.49
CA ASN A 62 29.94 1.57 12.59
C ASN A 62 29.24 2.66 13.45
N LEU A 63 27.91 2.59 13.59
CA LEU A 63 27.14 3.51 14.40
C LEU A 63 26.71 2.87 15.73
N ASP A 64 26.67 3.68 16.79
CA ASP A 64 26.16 3.25 18.10
C ASP A 64 24.63 3.05 18.02
N ILE A 65 24.19 1.79 18.11
CA ILE A 65 22.79 1.39 17.98
C ILE A 65 21.93 1.90 19.14
N GLU A 66 22.53 2.26 20.28
CA GLU A 66 21.80 2.75 21.45
C GLU A 66 21.36 4.22 21.29
N LEU A 67 21.89 4.94 20.29
CA LEU A 67 21.38 6.27 19.96
C LEU A 67 19.95 6.17 19.39
N PRO A 68 18.98 6.98 19.88
CA PRO A 68 17.57 6.83 19.51
C PRO A 68 17.31 6.79 18.00
N ASN A 69 17.96 7.67 17.23
CA ASN A 69 17.82 7.72 15.78
C ASN A 69 18.37 6.47 15.08
N ASN A 70 19.46 5.88 15.59
CA ASN A 70 20.05 4.67 15.03
C ASN A 70 19.18 3.45 15.37
N LYS A 71 18.67 3.37 16.60
CA LYS A 71 17.73 2.31 16.99
C LYS A 71 16.47 2.33 16.13
N VAL A 72 15.87 3.50 15.93
CA VAL A 72 14.69 3.65 15.06
C VAL A 72 15.02 3.32 13.61
N GLN A 73 16.14 3.79 13.09
CA GLN A 73 16.56 3.43 11.72
C GLN A 73 16.81 1.92 11.57
N SER A 74 17.27 1.23 12.61
CA SER A 74 17.42 -0.23 12.59
C SER A 74 16.09 -0.96 12.55
N LEU A 75 15.07 -0.48 13.27
CA LEU A 75 13.71 -1.02 13.19
C LEU A 75 13.14 -0.84 11.78
N ILE A 76 13.29 0.36 11.21
CA ILE A 76 12.91 0.64 9.82
C ILE A 76 13.63 -0.32 8.86
N ASN A 77 14.95 -0.48 9.00
CA ASN A 77 15.72 -1.37 8.13
C ASN A 77 15.21 -2.81 8.19
N GLN A 78 14.99 -3.34 9.41
CA GLN A 78 14.49 -4.70 9.61
C GLN A 78 13.19 -4.93 8.84
N HIS A 79 12.23 -4.02 8.97
CA HIS A 79 10.97 -4.08 8.23
C HIS A 79 11.20 -4.00 6.71
N THR A 80 12.03 -3.07 6.23
CA THR A 80 12.24 -2.88 4.78
C THR A 80 12.83 -4.10 4.05
N TYR A 81 13.48 -5.03 4.75
CA TYR A 81 14.05 -6.24 4.15
C TYR A 81 13.00 -7.29 3.78
N GLU A 82 11.84 -7.25 4.43
CA GLU A 82 10.70 -8.11 4.14
C GLU A 82 9.85 -7.47 3.03
N ASP A 83 9.43 -6.22 3.25
CA ASP A 83 8.52 -5.49 2.37
C ASP A 83 9.05 -5.21 0.96
N ASP A 84 10.38 -5.10 0.78
CA ASP A 84 10.96 -4.89 -0.55
C ASP A 84 10.78 -6.09 -1.51
N HIS A 85 10.19 -7.20 -1.03
CA HIS A 85 9.88 -8.39 -1.83
C HIS A 85 8.38 -8.64 -2.04
N HIS A 86 7.47 -7.90 -1.40
CA HIS A 86 6.01 -8.18 -1.51
C HIS A 86 5.47 -8.02 -2.94
N TRP A 87 6.11 -7.20 -3.77
CA TRP A 87 5.78 -7.06 -5.20
C TRP A 87 5.88 -8.37 -5.99
N ILE A 88 6.71 -9.33 -5.54
CA ILE A 88 6.83 -10.65 -6.18
C ILE A 88 5.50 -11.42 -6.05
N TRP A 89 4.91 -11.39 -4.86
CA TRP A 89 3.60 -12.01 -4.60
C TRP A 89 2.50 -11.32 -5.41
N PHE A 90 2.58 -10.00 -5.54
CA PHE A 90 1.63 -9.22 -6.35
C PHE A 90 1.66 -9.64 -7.82
N LEU A 91 2.85 -9.79 -8.42
CA LEU A 91 2.99 -10.26 -9.81
C LEU A 91 2.49 -11.71 -9.97
N GLU A 92 2.84 -12.60 -9.04
CA GLU A 92 2.35 -13.99 -9.04
C GLU A 92 0.82 -14.04 -9.04
N ASP A 93 0.17 -13.19 -8.25
CA ASP A 93 -1.28 -13.13 -8.17
C ASP A 93 -1.93 -12.47 -9.40
N LEU A 94 -1.32 -11.44 -9.98
CA LEU A 94 -1.75 -10.84 -11.26
C LEU A 94 -1.81 -11.90 -12.37
N GLU A 95 -0.79 -12.75 -12.48
CA GLU A 95 -0.76 -13.84 -13.47
C GLU A 95 -1.93 -14.81 -13.27
N LYS A 96 -2.14 -15.27 -12.03
CA LYS A 96 -3.20 -16.22 -11.67
C LYS A 96 -4.61 -15.65 -11.85
N MET A 97 -4.77 -14.35 -11.68
CA MET A 97 -6.03 -13.63 -11.91
C MET A 97 -6.31 -13.38 -13.40
N GLY A 98 -5.39 -13.75 -14.30
CA GLY A 98 -5.55 -13.49 -15.73
C GLY A 98 -5.20 -12.06 -16.13
N PHE A 99 -4.54 -11.30 -15.26
CA PHE A 99 -4.07 -9.95 -15.52
C PHE A 99 -2.67 -9.91 -16.16
N ASN A 100 -2.31 -10.95 -16.91
CA ASN A 100 -1.07 -10.99 -17.71
C ASN A 100 -1.35 -11.36 -19.19
N PRO A 101 -2.14 -10.55 -19.93
CA PRO A 101 -2.43 -10.82 -21.34
C PRO A 101 -1.24 -10.53 -22.25
N PHE A 102 -1.22 -11.14 -23.43
CA PHE A 102 -0.32 -10.71 -24.51
C PHE A 102 -0.75 -9.34 -25.04
N VAL A 103 -0.04 -8.29 -24.64
CA VAL A 103 -0.27 -6.90 -25.06
C VAL A 103 1.00 -6.26 -25.58
N ARG A 104 0.88 -5.24 -26.43
CA ARG A 104 2.06 -4.48 -26.87
C ARG A 104 2.64 -3.74 -25.67
N PHE A 105 3.96 -3.76 -25.55
CA PHE A 105 4.65 -3.04 -24.49
C PHE A 105 4.26 -1.55 -24.42
N THR A 106 4.04 -0.90 -25.56
CA THR A 106 3.58 0.50 -25.61
C THR A 106 2.19 0.71 -25.02
N ASP A 107 1.31 -0.29 -25.07
CA ASP A 107 -0.03 -0.20 -24.46
C ASP A 107 0.06 -0.35 -22.94
N VAL A 108 0.98 -1.18 -22.45
CA VAL A 108 1.30 -1.28 -21.01
C VAL A 108 1.82 0.06 -20.49
N LEU A 109 2.80 0.67 -21.17
CA LEU A 109 3.32 1.98 -20.78
C LEU A 109 2.22 3.05 -20.79
N LYS A 110 1.35 3.04 -21.81
CA LYS A 110 0.21 3.97 -21.86
C LYS A 110 -0.72 3.77 -20.66
N PHE A 111 -1.06 2.53 -20.29
CA PHE A 111 -1.88 2.25 -19.12
C PHE A 111 -1.21 2.67 -17.80
N LEU A 112 0.07 2.34 -17.61
CA LEU A 112 0.81 2.65 -16.39
C LEU A 112 1.03 4.16 -16.19
N TRP A 113 1.05 4.96 -17.26
CA TRP A 113 1.19 6.42 -17.23
C TRP A 113 -0.08 7.18 -17.62
N SER A 114 -1.22 6.51 -17.83
CA SER A 114 -2.46 7.18 -18.18
C SER A 114 -3.06 7.94 -16.99
N LYS A 115 -4.17 8.62 -17.25
CA LYS A 115 -4.99 9.23 -16.20
C LYS A 115 -5.62 8.18 -15.29
N GLU A 116 -5.92 6.98 -15.81
CA GLU A 116 -6.50 5.90 -14.98
C GLU A 116 -5.61 5.62 -13.77
N THR A 117 -4.34 5.31 -13.96
CA THR A 117 -3.43 4.94 -12.85
C THR A 117 -2.78 6.14 -12.15
N GLN A 118 -3.27 7.36 -12.40
CA GLN A 118 -2.66 8.60 -11.89
C GLN A 118 -2.62 8.66 -10.37
N ALA A 119 -3.71 8.32 -9.68
CA ALA A 119 -3.76 8.41 -8.23
C ALA A 119 -2.77 7.43 -7.56
N ALA A 120 -2.61 6.21 -8.11
CA ALA A 120 -1.63 5.25 -7.62
C ALA A 120 -0.19 5.78 -7.73
N ARG A 121 0.15 6.44 -8.84
CA ARG A 121 1.45 7.12 -8.99
C ARG A 121 1.61 8.28 -8.02
N TYR A 122 0.55 9.05 -7.78
CA TYR A 122 0.62 10.21 -6.87
C TYR A 122 0.88 9.77 -5.45
N VAL A 123 0.20 8.74 -4.96
CA VAL A 123 0.52 8.15 -3.65
C VAL A 123 1.99 7.70 -3.62
N ALA A 124 2.46 6.99 -4.63
CA ALA A 124 3.85 6.54 -4.68
C ALA A 124 4.86 7.71 -4.56
N TYR A 125 4.62 8.81 -5.27
CA TYR A 125 5.46 10.01 -5.17
C TYR A 125 5.37 10.68 -3.80
N GLU A 126 4.16 10.75 -3.23
CA GLU A 126 3.95 11.31 -1.91
C GLU A 126 4.66 10.51 -0.82
N LEU A 127 4.70 9.18 -0.93
CA LEU A 127 5.48 8.34 -0.02
C LEU A 127 6.99 8.60 -0.13
N VAL A 128 7.50 8.75 -1.35
CA VAL A 128 8.92 9.10 -1.56
C VAL A 128 9.23 10.46 -0.95
N ILE A 129 8.41 11.49 -1.18
CA ILE A 129 8.59 12.83 -0.60
C ILE A 129 8.49 12.80 0.93
N SER A 130 7.61 11.94 1.46
CA SER A 130 7.38 11.76 2.88
C SER A 130 8.51 11.04 3.60
N ALA A 131 9.43 10.39 2.89
CA ALA A 131 10.55 9.64 3.49
C ALA A 131 11.94 10.15 3.08
N PHE A 132 12.09 10.71 1.87
CA PHE A 132 13.38 11.05 1.29
C PHE A 132 14.11 12.12 2.12
N ASN A 133 15.37 11.83 2.48
CA ASN A 133 16.24 12.67 3.30
C ASN A 133 15.64 13.16 4.63
N LYS A 134 14.62 12.47 5.16
CA LYS A 134 14.06 12.80 6.47
C LYS A 134 14.79 12.11 7.63
N ASP A 135 14.67 12.72 8.80
CA ASP A 135 15.08 12.14 10.08
C ASP A 135 14.35 10.79 10.34
N PRO A 136 15.00 9.79 10.98
CA PRO A 136 14.41 8.48 11.21
C PRO A 136 13.06 8.51 11.94
N MET A 137 12.82 9.50 12.81
CA MET A 137 11.53 9.61 13.50
C MET A 137 10.39 9.97 12.55
N LEU A 138 10.67 10.83 11.56
CA LEU A 138 9.69 11.22 10.55
C LEU A 138 9.46 10.09 9.54
N LYS A 139 10.53 9.36 9.17
CA LYS A 139 10.41 8.15 8.36
C LYS A 139 9.55 7.09 9.05
N LEU A 140 9.76 6.89 10.36
CA LEU A 140 8.95 5.98 11.15
C LEU A 140 7.48 6.42 11.13
N ALA A 141 7.17 7.68 11.43
CA ALA A 141 5.79 8.18 11.38
C ALA A 141 5.13 7.98 10.00
N ALA A 142 5.88 8.23 8.92
CA ALA A 142 5.40 8.00 7.56
C ALA A 142 5.15 6.51 7.29
N LEU A 143 6.10 5.65 7.65
CA LEU A 143 5.98 4.20 7.49
C LEU A 143 4.77 3.65 8.25
N GLU A 144 4.66 3.95 9.54
CA GLU A 144 3.53 3.50 10.38
C GLU A 144 2.17 3.97 9.83
N SER A 145 2.12 5.14 9.18
CA SER A 145 0.90 5.63 8.52
C SER A 145 0.55 4.77 7.29
N VAL A 146 1.54 4.37 6.49
CA VAL A 146 1.33 3.46 5.35
C VAL A 146 0.86 2.10 5.83
N GLU A 147 1.54 1.52 6.82
CA GLU A 147 1.17 0.23 7.42
C GLU A 147 -0.27 0.25 7.94
N ALA A 148 -0.67 1.34 8.60
CA ALA A 148 -2.03 1.51 9.10
C ALA A 148 -3.06 1.52 7.97
N THR A 149 -2.77 2.16 6.81
CA THR A 149 -3.67 2.11 5.64
C THR A 149 -3.78 0.71 5.04
N GLY A 150 -2.67 -0.03 4.95
CA GLY A 150 -2.65 -1.42 4.47
C GLY A 150 -3.43 -2.34 5.39
N ASN A 151 -3.25 -2.21 6.71
CA ASN A 151 -3.89 -3.02 7.74
C ASN A 151 -5.43 -3.00 7.66
N VAL A 152 -6.02 -1.86 7.31
CA VAL A 152 -7.47 -1.75 7.09
C VAL A 152 -7.94 -2.66 5.96
N GLY A 153 -7.18 -2.72 4.86
CA GLY A 153 -7.52 -3.51 3.69
C GLY A 153 -7.19 -5.00 3.80
N PHE A 154 -6.05 -5.37 4.42
CA PHE A 154 -5.52 -6.73 4.35
C PHE A 154 -6.47 -7.82 4.86
N SER A 155 -7.26 -7.55 5.89
CA SER A 155 -8.25 -8.53 6.39
C SER A 155 -9.35 -8.81 5.36
N ILE A 156 -9.80 -7.77 4.66
CA ILE A 156 -10.80 -7.86 3.60
C ILE A 156 -10.17 -8.52 2.37
N PHE A 157 -8.97 -8.10 1.98
CA PHE A 157 -8.22 -8.68 0.86
C PHE A 157 -7.99 -10.18 1.04
N ALA A 158 -7.59 -10.62 2.24
CA ALA A 158 -7.39 -12.02 2.57
C ALA A 158 -8.68 -12.84 2.44
N LYS A 159 -9.82 -12.25 2.83
CA LYS A 159 -11.13 -12.88 2.67
C LYS A 159 -11.51 -13.02 1.20
N VAL A 160 -11.40 -11.95 0.40
CA VAL A 160 -11.70 -12.01 -1.04
C VAL A 160 -10.77 -13.00 -1.77
N GLY A 161 -9.50 -13.04 -1.39
CA GLY A 161 -8.54 -14.01 -1.93
C GLY A 161 -8.86 -15.45 -1.54
N GLN A 162 -9.40 -15.70 -0.35
CA GLN A 162 -9.90 -17.01 0.05
C GLN A 162 -11.09 -17.45 -0.83
N GLU A 163 -12.07 -16.57 -1.03
CA GLU A 163 -13.22 -16.83 -1.90
C GLU A 163 -12.77 -17.12 -3.34
N LEU A 164 -11.78 -16.37 -3.83
CA LEU A 164 -11.19 -16.60 -5.14
C LEU A 164 -10.47 -17.95 -5.23
N GLN A 165 -9.76 -18.35 -4.18
CA GLN A 165 -9.11 -19.66 -4.09
C GLN A 165 -10.13 -20.81 -4.07
N GLU A 166 -11.29 -20.64 -3.44
CA GLU A 166 -12.35 -21.65 -3.43
C GLU A 166 -12.91 -21.92 -4.83
N ILE A 167 -13.01 -20.89 -5.67
CA ILE A 167 -13.53 -20.98 -7.04
C ILE A 167 -12.48 -21.48 -8.04
N THR A 168 -11.23 -21.04 -7.89
CA THR A 168 -10.16 -21.28 -8.88
C THR A 168 -9.23 -22.44 -8.52
N HIS A 169 -9.24 -22.86 -7.25
CA HIS A 169 -8.29 -23.80 -6.65
C HIS A 169 -6.82 -23.34 -6.73
N GLN A 170 -6.58 -22.04 -6.91
CA GLN A 170 -5.25 -21.43 -6.92
C GLN A 170 -4.99 -20.69 -5.62
N LYS A 171 -3.74 -20.68 -5.16
CA LYS A 171 -3.34 -19.89 -3.99
C LYS A 171 -2.95 -18.49 -4.42
N TYR A 172 -3.48 -17.46 -3.77
CA TYR A 172 -3.16 -16.06 -4.06
C TYR A 172 -2.34 -15.48 -2.91
N ARG A 173 -1.01 -15.40 -3.05
CA ARG A 173 -0.10 -15.09 -1.93
C ARG A 173 -0.29 -13.66 -1.43
N TYR A 174 -0.39 -12.70 -2.34
CA TYR A 174 -0.58 -11.29 -2.02
C TYR A 174 -1.95 -11.05 -1.39
N PHE A 175 -2.98 -11.75 -1.86
CA PHE A 175 -4.33 -11.68 -1.28
C PHE A 175 -4.60 -12.82 -0.27
N SER A 176 -3.56 -13.32 0.42
CA SER A 176 -3.72 -14.41 1.39
C SER A 176 -3.72 -13.92 2.83
N LYS A 177 -4.26 -14.78 3.71
CA LYS A 177 -4.04 -14.68 5.14
C LYS A 177 -2.55 -14.68 5.52
N SER A 178 -1.68 -15.35 4.77
CA SER A 178 -0.24 -15.35 5.08
C SER A 178 0.38 -13.97 4.91
N HIS A 179 -0.01 -13.20 3.90
CA HIS A 179 0.41 -11.80 3.77
C HIS A 179 -0.13 -10.97 4.95
N LEU A 180 -1.42 -11.11 5.28
CA LEU A 180 -2.00 -10.47 6.45
C LEU A 180 -1.25 -10.80 7.75
N ASP A 181 -0.84 -12.06 7.95
CA ASP A 181 -0.14 -12.50 9.16
C ASP A 181 1.28 -11.90 9.26
N VAL A 182 1.96 -11.69 8.13
CA VAL A 182 3.25 -10.99 8.03
C VAL A 182 3.08 -9.51 8.40
N GLU A 183 2.11 -8.86 7.78
CA GLU A 183 1.79 -7.43 7.99
C GLU A 183 1.32 -7.16 9.44
N MET A 184 0.59 -8.10 10.05
CA MET A 184 0.24 -8.05 11.49
C MET A 184 1.42 -8.38 12.42
N GLY A 185 2.56 -8.80 11.88
CA GLY A 185 3.82 -9.01 12.60
C GLY A 185 4.75 -7.79 12.56
N HIS A 186 4.46 -6.79 11.71
CA HIS A 186 5.20 -5.53 11.63
C HIS A 186 5.06 -4.70 12.91
N ILE A 187 5.74 -3.57 12.97
CA ILE A 187 5.99 -2.77 14.19
C ILE A 187 4.69 -2.36 14.93
N TYR A 188 3.57 -2.15 14.21
CA TYR A 188 2.24 -1.85 14.76
C TYR A 188 1.35 -3.09 15.01
N GLY A 189 1.86 -4.29 14.76
CA GLY A 189 1.18 -5.56 14.98
C GLY A 189 0.90 -5.83 16.46
N GLU A 190 -0.19 -5.27 17.00
CA GLU A 190 -0.58 -5.30 18.42
C GLU A 190 -0.50 -6.70 19.06
N LYS A 191 -0.64 -7.77 18.27
CA LYS A 191 -0.69 -9.15 18.77
C LYS A 191 0.66 -9.85 18.86
N ASN A 192 1.66 -9.45 18.06
CA ASN A 192 2.89 -10.23 17.90
C ASN A 192 4.16 -9.47 18.33
N ASN A 193 4.11 -8.14 18.55
CA ASN A 193 5.30 -7.35 18.84
C ASN A 193 5.12 -6.25 19.90
N VAL A 194 4.46 -6.61 21.01
CA VAL A 194 4.12 -5.69 22.12
C VAL A 194 5.34 -4.91 22.64
N GLU A 195 6.51 -5.52 22.72
CA GLU A 195 7.74 -4.85 23.19
C GLU A 195 8.18 -3.72 22.27
N GLN A 196 8.14 -3.92 20.95
CA GLN A 196 8.49 -2.88 19.98
C GLN A 196 7.47 -1.74 20.02
N PHE A 197 6.18 -2.06 20.07
CA PHE A 197 5.12 -1.06 20.20
C PHE A 197 5.25 -0.22 21.47
N LEU A 198 5.52 -0.86 22.62
CA LEU A 198 5.79 -0.15 23.87
C LEU A 198 7.04 0.72 23.77
N TYR A 199 8.11 0.22 23.13
CA TYR A 199 9.31 1.02 22.87
C TYR A 199 8.99 2.26 22.04
N LEU A 200 8.21 2.13 20.96
CA LEU A 200 7.82 3.27 20.13
C LEU A 200 7.13 4.37 20.95
N GLN A 201 6.25 4.01 21.88
CA GLN A 201 5.57 4.99 22.73
C GLN A 201 6.52 5.79 23.62
N THR A 202 7.68 5.22 23.98
CA THR A 202 8.69 5.91 24.80
C THR A 202 9.52 6.93 24.02
N ILE A 203 9.48 6.90 22.68
CA ILE A 203 10.26 7.82 21.84
C ILE A 203 9.76 9.26 22.04
N LEU A 204 10.66 10.11 22.52
CA LEU A 204 10.45 11.55 22.66
C LEU A 204 10.73 12.25 21.34
N LEU A 205 9.78 13.04 20.87
CA LEU A 205 9.96 13.90 19.69
C LEU A 205 10.21 15.33 20.15
N THR A 206 11.05 16.05 19.42
CA THR A 206 11.09 17.50 19.53
C THR A 206 9.77 18.12 19.05
N PRO A 207 9.43 19.35 19.46
CA PRO A 207 8.21 20.02 18.98
C PRO A 207 8.12 20.09 17.45
N ASP A 208 9.24 20.36 16.78
CA ASP A 208 9.33 20.42 15.32
C ASP A 208 9.11 19.04 14.66
N GLN A 209 9.76 17.99 15.17
CA GLN A 209 9.51 16.61 14.71
C GLN A 209 8.05 16.21 14.91
N ARG A 210 7.42 16.59 16.03
CA ARG A 210 6.02 16.27 16.28
C ARG A 210 5.08 16.94 15.28
N THR A 211 5.27 18.23 15.03
CA THR A 211 4.47 18.98 14.04
C THR A 211 4.62 18.37 12.65
N GLN A 212 5.86 18.12 12.21
CA GLN A 212 6.11 17.50 10.90
C GLN A 212 5.55 16.07 10.82
N ALA A 213 5.62 15.29 11.89
CA ALA A 213 5.04 13.95 11.92
C ALA A 213 3.52 13.99 11.76
N PHE A 214 2.81 14.91 12.43
CA PHE A 214 1.36 15.07 12.25
C PHE A 214 0.99 15.45 10.82
N GLU A 215 1.71 16.40 10.22
CA GLU A 215 1.49 16.78 8.83
C GLU A 215 1.72 15.61 7.87
N LEU A 216 2.72 14.76 8.11
CA LEU A 216 2.98 13.56 7.32
C LEU A 216 1.85 12.53 7.46
N VAL A 217 1.39 12.27 8.68
CA VAL A 217 0.28 11.34 8.93
C VAL A 217 -0.96 11.78 8.15
N GLU A 218 -1.38 13.03 8.32
CA GLU A 218 -2.55 13.58 7.61
C GLU A 218 -2.38 13.47 6.09
N LYS A 219 -1.23 13.89 5.57
CA LYS A 219 -0.96 13.87 4.12
C LYS A 219 -1.00 12.45 3.53
N ILE A 220 -0.47 11.46 4.25
CA ILE A 220 -0.47 10.07 3.80
C ILE A 220 -1.92 9.55 3.77
N PHE A 221 -2.69 9.75 4.84
CA PHE A 221 -4.09 9.32 4.87
C PHE A 221 -4.95 10.02 3.82
N ASP A 222 -4.74 11.32 3.57
CA ASP A 222 -5.43 12.05 2.50
C ASP A 222 -5.08 11.47 1.12
N SER A 223 -3.80 11.18 0.88
CA SER A 223 -3.33 10.60 -0.40
C SER A 223 -3.92 9.22 -0.66
N PHE A 224 -3.95 8.36 0.36
CA PHE A 224 -4.60 7.04 0.26
C PHE A 224 -6.12 7.15 0.17
N THR A 225 -6.74 8.14 0.81
CA THR A 225 -8.19 8.37 0.70
C THR A 225 -8.56 8.73 -0.73
N GLU A 226 -7.80 9.63 -1.36
CA GLU A 226 -8.01 9.98 -2.77
C GLU A 226 -7.77 8.77 -3.67
N LEU A 227 -6.74 7.96 -3.40
CA LEU A 227 -6.51 6.71 -4.13
C LEU A 227 -7.72 5.79 -4.09
N LEU A 228 -8.29 5.53 -2.91
CA LEU A 228 -9.44 4.65 -2.76
C LEU A 228 -10.71 5.23 -3.37
N ASN A 229 -10.91 6.55 -3.31
CA ASN A 229 -12.00 7.23 -4.01
C ASN A 229 -11.89 7.03 -5.53
N GLN A 230 -10.69 7.21 -6.11
CA GLN A 230 -10.47 6.98 -7.53
C GLN A 230 -10.59 5.50 -7.91
N MET A 231 -10.19 4.58 -7.03
CA MET A 231 -10.41 3.15 -7.22
C MET A 231 -11.89 2.78 -7.18
N MET A 232 -12.69 3.43 -6.33
CA MET A 232 -14.15 3.24 -6.32
C MET A 232 -14.78 3.70 -7.66
N ILE A 233 -14.32 4.84 -8.19
CA ILE A 233 -14.71 5.29 -9.53
C ILE A 233 -14.24 4.28 -10.58
N TYR A 234 -13.03 3.75 -10.47
CA TYR A 234 -12.49 2.76 -11.41
C TYR A 234 -13.34 1.50 -11.48
N VAL A 235 -13.64 0.87 -10.33
CA VAL A 235 -14.39 -0.40 -10.29
C VAL A 235 -15.84 -0.26 -10.77
N SER A 236 -16.46 0.93 -10.65
CA SER A 236 -17.81 1.18 -11.16
C SER A 236 -17.90 1.25 -12.70
N HIS A 237 -16.76 1.40 -13.40
CA HIS A 237 -16.69 1.48 -14.86
C HIS A 237 -15.95 0.30 -15.49
N LYS A 238 -15.52 -0.69 -14.70
CA LYS A 238 -14.69 -1.80 -15.16
C LYS A 238 -15.35 -3.14 -14.91
N SER A 239 -15.25 -4.01 -15.91
CA SER A 239 -15.66 -5.42 -15.82
C SER A 239 -14.42 -6.30 -15.77
N ILE A 240 -14.52 -7.40 -15.04
CA ILE A 240 -13.55 -8.51 -15.04
C ILE A 240 -13.13 -8.93 -16.47
N ASP A 241 -14.01 -8.84 -17.46
CA ASP A 241 -13.70 -9.22 -18.84
C ASP A 241 -12.80 -8.21 -19.57
N GLN A 242 -12.71 -6.98 -19.07
CA GLN A 242 -11.93 -5.88 -19.67
C GLN A 242 -11.12 -5.10 -18.63
N PRO A 243 -10.17 -5.75 -17.94
CA PRO A 243 -9.51 -5.16 -16.77
C PRO A 243 -8.52 -4.05 -17.13
N PHE A 244 -8.03 -4.00 -18.38
CA PHE A 244 -7.06 -3.00 -18.84
C PHE A 244 -7.65 -1.95 -19.79
N ILE A 245 -8.79 -2.23 -20.41
CA ILE A 245 -9.27 -1.46 -21.56
C ILE A 245 -10.38 -0.51 -21.14
N ASN A 246 -10.18 0.78 -21.40
CA ASN A 246 -11.28 1.74 -21.49
C ASN A 246 -11.64 1.82 -22.98
N GLN A 247 -12.84 1.37 -23.39
CA GLN A 247 -13.21 1.33 -24.81
C GLN A 247 -13.14 2.71 -25.49
N SER A 248 -13.25 3.79 -24.70
CA SER A 248 -13.08 5.18 -25.15
C SER A 248 -11.70 5.48 -25.74
N PHE A 249 -10.64 4.79 -25.29
CA PHE A 249 -9.27 5.00 -25.79
C PHE A 249 -9.07 4.48 -27.22
N TYR A 250 -9.84 3.45 -27.62
CA TYR A 250 -9.78 2.88 -28.97
C TYR A 250 -10.73 3.57 -29.95
N GLN A 251 -11.87 4.09 -29.47
CA GLN A 251 -12.80 4.84 -30.32
C GLN A 251 -12.19 6.17 -30.81
N ASN A 252 -11.37 6.83 -29.99
CA ASN A 252 -10.71 8.09 -30.38
C ASN A 252 -9.52 7.92 -31.36
N GLN A 253 -8.99 6.70 -31.55
CA GLN A 253 -7.94 6.45 -32.55
C GLN A 253 -8.50 6.12 -33.94
N LEU A 254 -9.75 5.67 -34.04
CA LEU A 254 -10.43 5.47 -35.32
C LEU A 254 -10.98 6.79 -35.90
N ALA A 255 -11.07 7.85 -35.09
CA ALA A 255 -11.50 9.18 -35.52
C ALA A 255 -10.35 10.08 -36.05
N ILE A 256 -9.09 9.61 -35.99
CA ILE A 256 -7.90 10.34 -36.48
C ILE A 256 -7.19 9.50 -37.57
N LYS A 257 -7.97 8.92 -38.48
CA LYS A 257 -7.49 8.43 -39.77
C LYS A 257 -8.30 9.03 -40.91
#